data_AF-A0A8J6W523-F1
#
_entry.id   AF-A0A8J6W523-F1
#
_cell.length_a   1.000
_cell.length_b   1.000
_cell.length_c   1.000
_cell.angle_alpha   90.00
_cell.angle_beta   90.00
_cell.angle_gamma   90.00
#
_symmetry.space_group_name_H-M   'P 1'
#
loop_
_entity.id
_entity.type
_entity.pdbx_description
1 polymer ?
#
loop_
_entity_poly.entity_id
_entity_poly.type
_entity_poly.pdbx_seq_one_letter_code
_entity_poly.pdbx_strand_id
1 'polypeptide(L)' 'MNYFICWALGFSTLWVGLKLFDDEVILIVSIFVGIGFILAGLIAAPTPLQIPIEITSVLVLFNVCMQCIQRGDRS' A
#
# COMPACT_ATOMS: atom_id res chain seq x y z
N MET A 1 -14.72 9.35 8.48
CA MET A 1 -14.49 8.07 9.18
C MET A 1 -14.15 6.93 8.20
N ASN A 2 -14.91 6.77 7.10
CA ASN A 2 -14.60 5.74 6.09
C ASN A 2 -13.22 5.84 5.43
N TYR A 3 -12.68 7.05 5.21
CA TYR A 3 -11.40 7.20 4.51
C TYR A 3 -10.21 6.59 5.28
N PHE A 4 -10.18 6.69 6.61
CA PHE A 4 -9.15 6.04 7.45
C PHE A 4 -9.22 4.52 7.38
N ILE A 5 -10.43 3.96 7.22
CA ILE A 5 -10.63 2.51 7.10
C ILE A 5 -10.06 2.03 5.77
N CYS A 6 -10.38 2.72 4.66
CA CYS A 6 -9.80 2.42 3.35
C CYS A 6 -8.27 2.49 3.39
N TRP A 7 -7.73 3.50 4.08
CA TRP A 7 -6.30 3.65 4.31
C TRP A 7 -5.67 2.48 5.05
N ALA A 8 -6.23 2.13 6.21
CA ALA A 8 -5.73 1.03 7.03
C ALA A 8 -5.80 -0.31 6.29
N LEU A 9 -6.89 -0.55 5.53
CA LEU A 9 -7.03 -1.74 4.70
C LEU A 9 -5.99 -1.76 3.58
N GLY A 10 -5.79 -0.64 2.88
CA GLY A 10 -4.78 -0.52 1.82
C GLY A 10 -3.37 -0.87 2.30
N PHE A 11 -2.93 -0.30 3.43
CA PHE A 11 -1.63 -0.63 4.01
C PHE A 11 -1.53 -2.06 4.51
N SER A 12 -2.59 -2.57 5.13
CA SER A 12 -2.63 -3.96 5.59
C SER A 12 -2.49 -4.92 4.41
N THR A 13 -3.18 -4.65 3.29
CA THR A 13 -3.07 -5.48 2.09
C THR A 13 -1.68 -5.42 1.45
N LEU A 14 -1.04 -4.25 1.38
CA LEU A 14 0.34 -4.12 0.89
C LEU A 14 1.33 -4.87 1.78
N TRP A 15 1.13 -4.81 3.10
CA TRP A 15 1.96 -5.54 4.06
C TRP A 15 1.78 -7.06 3.96
N VAL A 16 0.54 -7.53 3.79
CA VAL A 16 0.24 -8.96 3.56
C VAL A 16 0.86 -9.42 2.25
N GLY A 17 0.77 -8.62 1.19
CA GLY A 17 1.44 -8.87 -0.09
C GLY A 17 2.94 -9.06 0.05
N LEU A 18 3.60 -8.14 0.76
CA LEU A 18 5.00 -8.29 1.11
C LEU A 18 5.29 -9.56 1.88
N LYS A 19 4.42 -10.01 2.78
CA LYS A 19 4.65 -11.23 3.57
C LYS A 19 4.51 -12.50 2.72
N LEU A 20 3.63 -12.50 1.71
CA LEU A 20 3.39 -13.63 0.80
C LEU A 20 4.17 -13.49 -0.52
N PHE A 21 5.38 -12.90 -0.47
CA PHE A 21 6.20 -12.62 -1.65
C PHE A 21 6.57 -13.87 -2.49
N ASP A 22 6.59 -15.06 -1.88
CA ASP A 22 6.90 -16.32 -2.58
C ASP A 22 5.83 -16.73 -3.61
N ASP A 23 4.64 -16.12 -3.55
CA ASP A 23 3.54 -16.39 -4.47
C ASP A 23 3.28 -15.14 -5.32
N GLU A 24 3.87 -15.10 -6.52
CA GLU A 24 3.87 -13.94 -7.42
C GLU A 24 2.44 -13.43 -7.72
N VAL A 25 1.48 -14.35 -7.82
CA VAL A 25 0.07 -14.02 -8.09
C VAL A 25 -0.53 -13.26 -6.90
N ILE A 26 -0.28 -13.73 -5.68
CA ILE A 26 -0.78 -13.09 -4.46
C ILE A 26 -0.12 -11.73 -4.25
N LEU A 27 1.18 -11.61 -4.55
CA LEU A 27 1.91 -10.34 -4.50
C LEU A 27 1.28 -9.31 -5.45
N ILE A 28 1.04 -9.67 -6.72
CA ILE A 28 0.45 -8.76 -7.70
C ILE A 28 -0.96 -8.35 -7.28
N VAL A 29 -1.81 -9.30 -6.90
CA VAL A 29 -3.20 -9.03 -6.49
C VAL A 29 -3.25 -8.11 -5.27
N SER A 30 -2.43 -8.37 -4.25
CA SER A 30 -2.38 -7.54 -3.04
C SER A 30 -1.86 -6.13 -3.29
N ILE A 31 -0.93 -5.94 -4.23
CA ILE A 31 -0.49 -4.61 -4.68
C ILE A 31 -1.64 -3.86 -5.36
N PHE A 32 -2.33 -4.49 -6.31
CA PHE A 32 -3.45 -3.86 -7.01
C PHE A 32 -4.60 -3.49 -6.06
N VAL A 33 -4.97 -4.41 -5.18
CA VAL A 33 -6.02 -4.19 -4.17
C VAL A 33 -5.61 -3.10 -3.18
N GLY A 34 -4.35 -3.10 -2.72
CA GLY A 34 -3.83 -2.10 -1.82
C GLY A 34 -3.81 -0.69 -2.41
N ILE A 35 -3.37 -0.55 -3.67
CA ILE A 35 -3.43 0.71 -4.41
C ILE A 35 -4.88 1.19 -4.56
N GLY A 36 -5.81 0.29 -4.89
CA GLY A 36 -7.23 0.62 -5.02
C GLY A 36 -7.83 1.19 -3.74
N PHE A 37 -7.51 0.58 -2.59
CA PHE A 37 -7.95 1.07 -1.28
C PHE A 37 -7.31 2.40 -0.88
N ILE A 38 -6.02 2.61 -1.17
CA ILE A 38 -5.34 3.89 -0.92
C ILE A 38 -5.97 5.01 -1.77
N LEU A 39 -6.22 4.75 -3.05
CA LEU A 39 -6.89 5.71 -3.95
C LEU A 39 -8.32 6.02 -3.49
N ALA A 40 -9.09 5.00 -3.10
CA ALA A 40 -10.44 5.19 -2.57
C ALA A 40 -10.41 6.03 -1.28
N GLY A 41 -9.43 5.80 -0.40
CA GLY A 41 -9.22 6.59 0.81
C GLY A 41 -8.80 8.04 0.51
N LEU A 42 -7.97 8.26 -0.50
CA LEU A 42 -7.53 9.59 -0.95
C LEU A 42 -8.68 10.41 -1.53
N ILE A 43 -9.49 9.80 -2.42
CA ILE A 43 -10.67 10.45 -3.02
C ILE A 43 -11.71 10.82 -1.95
N ALA A 44 -11.84 10.00 -0.91
CA ALA A 44 -12.78 10.23 0.18
C ALA A 44 -12.24 11.16 1.30
N ALA A 45 -10.98 11.59 1.24
CA ALA A 45 -10.35 12.42 2.27
C ALA A 45 -10.65 13.92 2.05
N PRO A 46 -10.84 14.70 3.13
CA PRO A 46 -10.95 16.15 3.02
C PRO A 46 -9.60 16.79 2.66
N THR A 47 -9.62 17.87 1.88
CA THR A 47 -8.43 18.57 1.36
C THR A 47 -7.30 18.85 2.37
N PRO A 48 -7.53 19.25 3.63
CA PRO A 48 -6.43 19.47 4.58
C PRO A 48 -5.71 18.18 5.00
N LEU A 49 -6.37 17.03 4.92
CA LEU A 49 -5.79 15.72 5.27
C LEU A 49 -5.17 15.02 4.05
N GLN A 50 -5.38 15.53 2.84
CA GLN A 50 -4.89 14.92 1.62
C GLN A 50 -3.36 14.94 1.52
N ILE A 51 -2.74 16.07 1.87
CA ILE A 51 -1.28 16.22 1.86
C ILE A 51 -0.57 15.22 2.79
N PRO A 52 -0.93 15.11 4.09
CA PRO A 52 -0.26 14.15 4.96
C PRO A 52 -0.49 12.70 4.53
N ILE A 53 -1.67 12.39 3.98
CA ILE A 53 -2.03 11.11 3.39
C ILE A 53 -1.13 10.79 2.17
N GLU A 54 -0.90 11.74 1.26
CA GLU A 54 -0.01 11.54 0.12
C GLU A 54 1.44 11.28 0.58
N ILE A 55 1.96 12.09 1.50
CA ILE A 55 3.32 11.92 2.03
C ILE A 55 3.49 10.53 2.64
N THR A 56 2.54 10.11 3.48
CA THR A 56 2.59 8.79 4.11
C THR A 56 2.39 7.65 3.09
N SER A 57 1.61 7.85 2.02
CA SER A 57 1.51 6.90 0.89
C SER A 57 2.85 6.68 0.22
N VAL A 58 3.54 7.77 -0.11
CA VAL A 58 4.83 7.73 -0.82
C VAL A 58 5.89 7.03 0.04
N LEU A 59 5.96 7.35 1.33
CA LEU A 59 6.90 6.69 2.25
C LEU A 59 6.66 5.18 2.34
N VAL A 60 5.40 4.76 2.41
CA VAL A 60 5.07 3.34 2.48
C VAL A 60 5.35 2.65 1.15
N LEU A 61 4.98 3.27 0.01
CA LEU A 61 5.29 2.72 -1.31
C LEU A 61 6.80 2.55 -1.49
N PHE A 62 7.59 3.54 -1.09
CA PHE A 62 9.05 3.46 -1.11
C PHE A 62 9.57 2.31 -0.26
N ASN A 63 9.05 2.12 0.96
CA ASN A 63 9.42 1.02 1.84
C ASN A 63 9.07 -0.35 1.21
N VAL A 64 7.87 -0.47 0.63
CA VAL A 64 7.45 -1.68 -0.09
C VAL A 64 8.39 -1.99 -1.25
N CYS A 65 8.71 -1.01 -2.09
CA CYS A 65 9.65 -1.18 -3.20
C CYS A 65 11.03 -1.61 -2.72
N MET A 66 11.57 -0.99 -1.67
CA MET A 66 12.87 -1.36 -1.10
C MET A 66 12.87 -2.79 -0.55
N GLN A 67 11.80 -3.22 0.11
CA GLN A 67 11.66 -4.59 0.58
C GLN A 67 11.54 -5.59 -0.57
N CYS A 68 10.82 -5.25 -1.64
CA CYS A 68 10.75 -6.09 -2.83
C CYS A 68 12.13 -6.24 -3.49
N ILE A 69 12.89 -5.15 -3.64
CA ILE A 69 14.25 -5.18 -4.20
C ILE A 69 15.19 -6.03 -3.32
N GLN A 70 15.19 -5.82 -2.00
CA GLN A 70 16.05 -6.58 -1.08
C GLN A 70 15.74 -8.09 -1.07
N ARG A 71 14.50 -8.48 -1.36
CA ARG A 71 14.12 -9.89 -1.45
C ARG A 71 14.43 -10.48 -2.82
N GLY A 72 14.22 -9.72 -3.89
CA GLY A 72 14.60 -10.10 -5.25
C GLY A 72 16.12 -10.27 -5.43
N ASP A 73 16.93 -9.45 -4.76
CA ASP A 73 18.40 -9.53 -4.77
C ASP A 73 18.96 -10.74 -4.00
N ARG A 74 18.15 -11.37 -3.15
CA ARG A 74 18.52 -12.57 -2.37
C ARG A 74 18.14 -13.89 -3.03
N SER A 75 17.39 -13.85 -4.14
CA SER A 75 17.01 -15.02 -4.94
C SER A 75 17.98 -15.26 -6.09
#